data_AF-A0A4C1UPK6-F1
#
_entry.id   AF-A0A4C1UPK6-F1
#
_cell.length_a   1.000
_cell.length_b   1.000
_cell.length_c   1.000
_cell.angle_alpha   90.00
_cell.angle_beta   90.00
_cell.angle_gamma   90.00
#
_symmetry.space_group_name_H-M   'P 1'
#
loop_
_entity.id
_entity.type
_entity.pdbx_description
1 polymer ?
#
loop_
_entity_poly.entity_id
_entity_poly.type
_entity_poly.pdbx_seq_one_letter_code
_entity_poly.pdbx_strand_id
1 'polypeptide(L)'
;MLINKRGTRLHKQQQAQSRNPELPVDKRGVREVGYVLNNTFVTVPEMIPELIVPDLTDCPFKPYVSYKADDVTQSEFTAEQLFDAVYSKKIVMDYKSGKLDVNGQPLEPSDEEKLQPNEAVDRARKTGTDIF
;
A
#
# COMPACT_ATOMS: atom_id res chain seq x y z
N MET A 1 -13.04 -23.76 -14.63
CA MET A 1 -13.43 -24.18 -16.00
C MET A 1 -13.38 -22.93 -16.89
N LEU A 2 -12.59 -22.90 -17.98
CA LEU A 2 -12.44 -21.69 -18.84
C LEU A 2 -13.67 -21.50 -19.75
N ILE A 3 -14.74 -20.91 -19.19
CA ILE A 3 -16.03 -20.68 -19.86
C ILE A 3 -15.84 -19.93 -21.19
N ASN A 4 -15.07 -18.84 -21.17
CA ASN A 4 -14.87 -17.96 -22.33
C ASN A 4 -14.03 -18.55 -23.47
N LYS A 5 -13.40 -19.72 -23.27
CA LYS A 5 -12.55 -20.36 -24.29
C LYS A 5 -13.26 -21.47 -25.05
N ARG A 6 -14.40 -21.95 -24.58
CA ARG A 6 -15.18 -23.02 -25.20
C ARG A 6 -16.24 -22.46 -26.16
N GLY A 7 -16.70 -23.29 -27.11
CA GLY A 7 -17.73 -22.92 -28.08
C GLY A 7 -17.24 -22.22 -29.36
N THR A 8 -18.19 -21.98 -30.28
CA THR A 8 -17.94 -21.34 -31.58
C THR A 8 -17.62 -19.85 -31.44
N ARG A 9 -17.03 -19.24 -32.49
CA ARG A 9 -16.76 -17.80 -32.51
C ARG A 9 -18.05 -16.97 -32.34
N LEU A 10 -19.14 -17.40 -32.98
CA LEU A 10 -20.44 -16.75 -32.89
C LEU A 10 -20.97 -16.75 -31.45
N HIS A 11 -20.88 -17.88 -30.76
CA HIS A 11 -21.32 -18.00 -29.36
C HIS A 11 -20.55 -17.05 -28.43
N LYS A 12 -19.23 -16.93 -28.61
CA LYS A 12 -18.39 -16.01 -27.82
C LYS A 12 -18.75 -14.54 -28.08
N GLN A 13 -19.03 -14.20 -29.34
CA GLN A 13 -19.43 -12.84 -29.71
C GLN A 13 -20.80 -12.47 -29.13
N GLN A 14 -21.76 -13.39 -29.19
CA GLN A 14 -23.09 -13.20 -28.61
C GLN A 14 -23.02 -13.03 -27.09
N GLN A 15 -22.22 -13.83 -26.38
CA GLN A 15 -22.02 -13.67 -24.94
C GLN A 15 -21.30 -12.37 -24.56
N ALA A 16 -20.39 -11.88 -25.39
CA ALA A 16 -19.70 -10.62 -25.12
C ALA A 16 -20.60 -9.38 -25.35
N GLN A 17 -21.60 -9.49 -26.23
CA GLN A 17 -22.51 -8.39 -26.57
C GLN A 17 -23.82 -8.40 -25.77
N SER A 18 -24.17 -9.53 -25.15
CA SER A 18 -25.41 -9.65 -24.38
C SER A 18 -25.31 -8.89 -23.06
N ARG A 19 -26.38 -8.15 -22.74
CA ARG A 19 -26.51 -7.41 -21.47
C ARG A 19 -26.50 -8.34 -20.25
N ASN A 20 -27.07 -9.54 -20.42
CA ASN A 20 -27.13 -10.61 -19.43
C ASN A 20 -26.61 -11.90 -20.08
N PRO A 21 -25.30 -12.17 -20.06
CA PRO A 21 -24.77 -13.42 -20.57
C PRO A 21 -25.22 -14.58 -19.67
N GLU A 22 -25.61 -15.70 -20.29
CA GLU A 22 -26.04 -16.91 -19.56
C GLU A 22 -24.94 -17.49 -18.67
N LEU A 23 -23.68 -17.25 -19.05
CA LEU A 23 -22.50 -17.64 -18.28
C LEU A 23 -21.68 -16.40 -17.91
N PRO A 24 -21.11 -16.36 -16.71
CA PRO A 24 -20.25 -15.25 -16.30
C PRO A 24 -19.00 -15.19 -17.18
N VAL A 25 -18.67 -13.99 -17.64
CA VAL A 25 -17.44 -13.73 -18.41
C VAL A 25 -16.25 -13.86 -17.46
N ASP A 26 -15.44 -14.90 -17.66
CA ASP A 26 -14.12 -15.06 -17.01
C ASP A 26 -13.14 -13.93 -17.42
N LYS A 27 -12.89 -13.02 -16.47
CA LYS A 27 -12.00 -11.85 -16.62
C LYS A 27 -10.53 -12.14 -16.35
N ARG A 28 -10.14 -13.38 -16.04
CA ARG A 28 -8.73 -13.77 -15.79
C ARG A 28 -8.01 -12.93 -14.73
N GLY A 29 -8.73 -12.54 -13.67
CA GLY A 29 -8.19 -11.74 -12.56
C GLY A 29 -8.04 -10.25 -12.86
N VAL A 30 -8.51 -9.76 -14.01
CA VAL A 30 -8.55 -8.31 -14.29
C VAL A 30 -9.52 -7.65 -13.31
N ARG A 31 -9.00 -6.68 -12.55
CA ARG A 31 -9.81 -5.77 -11.72
C ARG A 31 -10.38 -4.67 -12.60
N GLU A 32 -11.67 -4.38 -12.45
CA GLU A 32 -12.33 -3.37 -13.26
C GLU A 32 -11.95 -1.96 -12.83
N VAL A 33 -11.86 -1.05 -13.80
CA VAL A 33 -11.51 0.37 -13.61
C VAL A 33 -12.72 1.28 -13.81
N GLY A 34 -13.93 0.75 -13.67
CA GLY A 34 -15.16 1.45 -14.00
C GLY A 34 -16.37 0.53 -14.00
N TYR A 35 -17.45 0.98 -14.62
CA TYR A 35 -18.73 0.27 -14.65
C TYR A 35 -19.43 0.42 -16.01
N VAL A 36 -20.39 -0.46 -16.30
CA VAL A 36 -21.18 -0.40 -17.54
C VAL A 36 -22.46 0.41 -17.31
N LEU A 37 -22.64 1.49 -18.07
CA LEU A 37 -23.87 2.30 -18.11
C LEU A 37 -24.43 2.27 -19.53
N ASN A 38 -25.71 1.91 -19.69
CA ASN A 38 -26.39 1.89 -21.00
C ASN A 38 -25.59 1.14 -22.10
N ASN A 39 -25.08 -0.05 -21.76
CA ASN A 39 -24.30 -0.90 -22.68
C ASN A 39 -22.95 -0.30 -23.12
N THR A 40 -22.51 0.78 -22.49
CA THR A 40 -21.20 1.42 -22.71
C THR A 40 -20.39 1.35 -21.42
N PHE A 41 -19.12 0.99 -21.52
CA PHE A 41 -18.23 0.96 -20.37
C PHE A 41 -17.73 2.38 -20.06
N VAL A 42 -17.94 2.83 -18.83
CA VAL A 42 -17.51 4.14 -18.33
C VAL A 42 -16.33 3.91 -17.37
N THR A 43 -15.18 4.44 -17.73
CA THR A 43 -13.97 4.41 -16.88
C THR A 43 -14.06 5.46 -15.78
N VAL A 44 -13.65 5.09 -14.56
CA VAL A 44 -13.54 6.00 -13.40
C VAL A 44 -12.04 6.27 -13.17
N PRO A 45 -11.56 7.50 -13.37
CA PRO A 45 -10.13 7.82 -13.25
C PRO A 45 -9.49 7.38 -11.94
N GLU A 46 -10.20 7.51 -10.82
CA GLU A 46 -9.73 7.16 -9.48
C GLU A 46 -9.56 5.64 -9.26
N MET A 47 -10.16 4.82 -10.13
CA MET A 47 -10.00 3.35 -10.10
C MET A 47 -8.81 2.88 -10.95
N ILE A 48 -8.22 3.76 -11.76
CA ILE A 48 -7.06 3.44 -12.59
C ILE A 48 -5.80 3.59 -11.72
N PRO A 49 -5.01 2.53 -11.51
CA PRO A 49 -3.80 2.62 -10.70
C PRO A 49 -2.76 3.50 -11.39
N GLU A 50 -2.27 4.50 -10.67
CA GLU A 50 -1.16 5.35 -11.10
C GLU A 50 0.17 4.79 -10.60
N LEU A 51 1.15 4.70 -11.49
CA LEU A 51 2.52 4.31 -11.14
C LEU A 51 3.28 5.56 -10.70
N ILE A 52 3.58 5.66 -9.40
CA ILE A 52 4.41 6.73 -8.84
C ILE A 52 5.88 6.36 -9.10
N VAL A 53 6.47 6.97 -10.14
CA VAL A 53 7.87 6.73 -10.52
C VAL A 53 8.73 7.88 -9.99
N PRO A 54 9.66 7.63 -9.05
CA PRO A 54 10.59 8.66 -8.58
C PRO A 54 11.64 8.99 -9.64
N ASP A 55 12.22 10.19 -9.56
CA ASP A 55 13.39 10.54 -10.36
C ASP A 55 14.62 9.74 -9.88
N LEU A 56 15.33 9.13 -10.82
CA LEU A 56 16.48 8.26 -10.55
C LEU A 56 17.80 8.89 -11.02
N THR A 57 17.81 10.17 -11.44
CA THR A 57 19.06 10.89 -11.68
C THR A 57 19.95 10.84 -10.45
N ASP A 58 21.23 10.51 -10.65
CA ASP A 58 22.24 10.39 -9.60
C ASP A 58 21.95 9.35 -8.49
N CYS A 59 21.08 8.36 -8.75
CA CYS A 59 20.87 7.25 -7.81
C CYS A 59 22.13 6.36 -7.70
N PRO A 60 22.80 6.31 -6.52
CA PRO A 60 24.03 5.55 -6.36
C PRO A 60 23.79 4.05 -6.24
N PHE A 61 22.59 3.64 -5.81
CA PHE A 61 22.24 2.25 -5.59
C PHE A 61 22.13 1.49 -6.91
N LYS A 62 22.61 0.24 -6.90
CA LYS A 62 22.57 -0.68 -8.04
C LYS A 62 21.76 -1.93 -7.66
N PRO A 63 21.16 -2.63 -8.64
CA PRO A 63 20.41 -3.86 -8.37
C PRO A 63 21.23 -5.00 -7.76
N TYR A 64 22.57 -4.92 -7.86
CA TYR A 64 23.50 -5.92 -7.37
C TYR A 64 24.54 -5.30 -6.45
N VAL A 65 24.98 -6.09 -5.47
CA VAL A 65 25.99 -5.72 -4.48
C VAL A 65 27.28 -6.49 -4.75
N SER A 66 28.42 -5.89 -4.42
CA SER A 66 29.74 -6.52 -4.55
C SER A 66 29.95 -7.62 -3.50
N TYR A 67 30.61 -8.72 -3.89
CA TYR A 67 31.06 -9.76 -2.95
C TYR A 67 32.10 -9.29 -1.92
N LYS A 68 32.64 -8.08 -2.08
CA LYS A 68 33.58 -7.49 -1.12
C LYS A 68 32.88 -6.84 0.09
N ALA A 69 31.55 -6.78 0.10
CA ALA A 69 30.81 -6.27 1.25
C ALA A 69 30.97 -7.21 2.45
N ASP A 70 31.02 -6.64 3.65
CA ASP A 70 31.08 -7.43 4.88
C ASP A 70 29.80 -8.24 5.08
N ASP A 71 29.95 -9.41 5.69
CA ASP A 71 28.82 -10.26 6.03
C ASP A 71 28.12 -9.71 7.28
N VAL A 72 26.83 -9.37 7.14
CA VAL A 72 26.04 -8.74 8.21
C VAL A 72 24.90 -9.68 8.60
N THR A 73 24.87 -10.08 9.86
CA THR A 73 23.75 -10.85 10.42
C THR A 73 22.64 -9.91 10.89
N GLN A 74 21.57 -9.82 10.10
CA GLN A 74 20.41 -9.01 10.45
C GLN A 74 19.45 -9.79 11.35
N SER A 75 19.14 -9.25 12.53
CA SER A 75 18.08 -9.75 13.39
C SER A 75 16.71 -9.26 12.94
N GLU A 76 15.64 -9.92 13.41
CA GLU A 76 14.27 -9.49 13.16
C GLU A 76 14.03 -8.08 13.71
N PHE A 77 13.36 -7.24 12.91
CA PHE A 77 13.00 -5.89 13.33
C PHE A 77 11.74 -5.93 14.20
N THR A 78 11.85 -5.45 15.44
CA THR A 78 10.75 -5.51 16.43
C THR A 78 10.10 -4.16 16.67
N ALA A 79 8.88 -4.17 17.21
CA ALA A 79 8.18 -2.95 17.61
C ALA A 79 8.94 -2.15 18.68
N GLU A 80 9.68 -2.84 19.56
CA GLU A 80 10.56 -2.22 20.56
C GLU A 80 11.69 -1.43 19.89
N GLN A 81 12.35 -1.99 18.87
CA GLN A 81 13.41 -1.29 18.13
C GLN A 81 12.86 -0.05 17.41
N LEU A 82 11.65 -0.14 16.85
CA LEU A 82 10.97 1.02 16.26
C LEU A 82 10.67 2.10 17.31
N PHE A 83 10.17 1.68 18.47
CA PHE A 83 9.91 2.59 19.58
C PHE A 83 11.19 3.30 20.04
N ASP A 84 12.27 2.54 20.18
CA ASP A 84 13.57 3.04 20.59
C ASP A 84 14.17 4.00 19.58
N ALA A 85 14.03 3.72 18.28
CA ALA A 85 14.53 4.60 17.23
C ALA A 85 13.80 5.95 17.17
N VAL A 86 12.47 5.96 17.40
CA VAL A 86 11.62 7.13 17.15
C VAL A 86 11.29 7.90 18.43
N TYR A 87 10.84 7.23 19.50
CA TYR A 87 10.23 7.88 20.67
C TYR A 87 11.16 7.95 21.89
N SER A 88 12.00 6.93 22.12
CA SER A 88 12.75 6.80 23.38
C SER A 88 13.56 8.04 23.76
N LYS A 89 14.29 8.61 22.80
CA LYS A 89 15.16 9.77 23.02
C LYS A 89 14.39 10.96 23.57
N LYS A 90 13.22 11.22 23.00
CA LYS A 90 12.38 12.35 23.39
C LYS A 90 11.78 12.12 24.78
N ILE A 91 11.19 10.96 25.02
CA ILE A 91 10.58 10.61 26.32
C ILE A 91 11.61 10.74 27.45
N VAL A 92 12.85 10.28 27.24
CA VAL A 92 13.94 10.41 28.22
C VAL A 92 14.29 11.88 28.47
N MET A 93 14.29 12.73 27.44
CA MET A 93 14.55 14.17 27.58
C MET A 93 13.41 14.88 28.34
N ASP A 94 12.16 14.56 28.03
CA ASP A 94 11.00 15.16 28.69
C ASP A 94 10.92 14.74 30.17
N TYR A 95 11.27 13.48 30.47
CA TYR A 95 11.40 13.01 31.85
C TYR A 95 12.48 13.77 32.61
N LYS A 96 13.68 13.92 32.04
CA LYS A 96 14.80 14.63 32.68
C LYS A 96 14.53 16.12 32.86
N SER A 97 13.78 16.74 31.95
CA SER A 97 13.46 18.16 31.99
C SER A 97 12.20 18.49 32.79
N GLY A 98 11.50 17.48 33.32
CA GLY A 98 10.26 17.67 34.09
C GLY A 98 9.10 18.17 33.25
N LYS A 99 9.10 17.89 31.94
CA LYS A 99 8.06 18.31 30.99
C LYS A 99 6.92 17.29 30.84
N LEU A 100 6.74 16.44 31.85
CA LEU A 100 5.67 15.46 31.91
C LEU A 100 4.59 15.94 32.88
N ASP A 101 3.33 15.67 32.55
CA ASP A 101 2.21 15.95 33.44
C ASP A 101 2.13 14.93 34.59
N VAL A 102 1.14 15.10 35.48
CA VAL A 102 0.90 14.20 36.63
C VAL A 102 0.55 12.76 36.19
N ASN A 103 0.04 12.60 34.96
CA ASN A 103 -0.33 11.31 34.38
C ASN A 103 0.80 10.67 33.55
N GLY A 104 1.97 11.32 33.45
CA GLY A 104 3.12 10.87 32.66
C GLY A 104 3.02 11.16 31.16
N GLN A 105 2.10 12.02 30.73
CA GLN A 105 1.97 12.48 29.35
C GLN A 105 2.88 13.68 29.05
N PRO A 106 3.44 13.79 27.84
CA PRO A 106 4.27 14.92 27.46
C PRO A 106 3.43 16.20 27.32
N LEU A 107 3.92 17.30 27.90
CA LEU A 107 3.32 18.63 27.74
C LEU A 107 3.45 19.16 26.30
N GLU A 108 4.54 18.79 25.62
CA GLU A 108 4.83 19.19 24.25
C GLU A 108 4.96 17.94 23.36
N PRO A 109 3.85 17.29 22.97
CA PRO A 109 3.89 16.05 22.21
C PRO A 109 4.46 16.27 20.79
N SER A 110 5.22 15.28 20.30
CA SER A 110 5.80 15.31 18.94
C SER A 110 4.73 14.99 17.91
N ASP A 111 5.03 15.22 16.63
CA ASP A 111 4.07 14.91 15.56
C ASP A 111 3.70 13.42 15.53
N GLU A 112 4.66 12.56 15.85
CA GLU A 112 4.44 11.11 15.95
C GLU A 112 3.62 10.73 17.19
N GLU A 113 3.82 11.41 18.33
CA GLU A 113 3.05 11.15 19.56
C GLU A 113 1.60 11.68 19.49
N LYS A 114 1.35 12.71 18.69
CA LYS A 114 0.00 13.25 18.46
C LYS A 114 -0.85 12.34 17.58
N LEU A 115 -0.21 11.41 16.87
CA LEU A 115 -0.87 10.59 15.86
C LEU A 115 -1.95 9.72 16.48
N GLN A 116 -3.20 9.88 16.00
CA GLN A 116 -4.31 9.07 16.48
C GLN A 116 -4.29 7.68 15.83
N PRO A 117 -4.79 6.62 16.49
CA PRO A 117 -4.78 5.26 15.94
C PRO A 117 -5.43 5.15 14.56
N ASN A 118 -6.55 5.84 14.33
CA ASN A 118 -7.24 5.84 13.04
C ASN A 118 -6.39 6.50 11.95
N GLU A 119 -5.76 7.62 12.27
CA GLU A 119 -4.87 8.33 11.33
C GLU A 119 -3.63 7.50 11.00
N ALA A 120 -3.09 6.77 11.99
CA ALA A 120 -1.99 5.83 11.78
C ALA A 120 -2.37 4.73 10.79
N VAL A 121 -3.56 4.14 10.94
CA VAL A 121 -4.08 3.12 10.02
C VAL A 121 -4.30 3.70 8.62
N ASP A 122 -4.88 4.90 8.54
CA ASP A 122 -5.10 5.56 7.25
C ASP A 122 -3.78 5.87 6.54
N ARG A 123 -2.75 6.33 7.26
CA ARG A 123 -1.39 6.51 6.73
C ARG A 123 -0.78 5.20 6.25
N ALA A 124 -0.94 4.14 7.04
CA ALA A 124 -0.39 2.83 6.74
C ALA A 124 -1.12 2.12 5.58
N ARG A 125 -2.32 2.58 5.22
CA ARG A 125 -3.10 2.11 4.06
C ARG A 125 -2.93 2.98 2.81
N LYS A 126 -2.11 4.03 2.86
CA LYS A 126 -1.89 4.90 1.70
C LYS A 126 -1.25 4.12 0.55
N THR A 127 -1.47 4.59 -0.67
CA THR A 127 -0.82 4.02 -1.84
C THR A 127 0.70 4.19 -1.73
N GLY A 128 1.45 3.10 -1.92
CA GLY A 128 2.92 3.07 -1.79
C GLY A 128 3.47 2.60 -0.45
N THR A 129 2.62 2.21 0.52
CA THR A 129 3.04 1.55 1.75
C THR A 129 2.89 0.03 1.65
N ASP A 130 3.82 -0.73 2.26
CA ASP A 130 3.98 -2.19 2.16
C ASP A 130 2.90 -3.03 2.88
N ILE A 131 1.70 -2.48 3.11
CA ILE A 131 0.64 -3.17 3.86
C ILE A 131 -0.21 -4.10 2.97
N PHE A 132 -0.03 -4.09 1.64
CA PHE A 132 -0.73 -4.99 0.71
C PHE A 132 0.07 -5.32 -0.55
#